data_AF-A0A7W0FYQ3-F1
#
_entry.id   AF-A0A7W0FYQ3-F1
#
_cell.length_a   1.000
_cell.length_b   1.000
_cell.length_c   1.000
_cell.angle_alpha   90.00
_cell.angle_beta   90.00
_cell.angle_gamma   90.00
#
_symmetry.space_group_name_H-M   'P 1'
#
loop_
_entity.id
_entity.type
_entity.pdbx_description
1 polymer ?
#
loop_
_entity_poly.entity_id
_entity_poly.type
_entity_poly.pdbx_seq_one_letter_code
_entity_poly.pdbx_strand_id
1 'polypeptide(L)'
;MTAQVAVAYENARLYTEAQRHATELKQEVAERKQAEEERARLLIREQAARAEAEAANRAKDEFLATLSHELRTPLTSVLGWSHLLRSGNLSEDASSTALETIERNAKAQSQLIDDLLDVSRIITGKLRLDAHPVEIASIIEAAIESVRPAARAKNIQLQSEVKPVAGSLFGDANRLQQVAWNL
;
A
#
# COMPACT_ATOMS: atom_id res chain seq x y z
N MET A 1 23.84 82.02 -25.55
CA MET A 1 22.51 81.58 -25.08
C MET A 1 21.99 80.35 -25.83
N THR A 2 22.16 80.26 -27.16
CA THR A 2 21.75 79.10 -27.99
C THR A 2 22.45 77.77 -27.66
N ALA A 3 23.75 77.78 -27.35
CA ALA A 3 24.50 76.55 -27.02
C ALA A 3 24.09 75.91 -25.68
N GLN A 4 23.76 76.71 -24.66
CA GLN A 4 23.29 76.21 -23.36
C GLN A 4 21.90 75.56 -23.45
N VAL A 5 21.02 76.10 -24.30
CA VAL A 5 19.68 75.54 -24.51
C VAL A 5 19.76 74.19 -25.23
N ALA A 6 20.65 74.05 -26.21
CA ALA A 6 20.87 72.78 -26.91
C ALA A 6 21.40 71.68 -25.96
N VAL A 7 22.38 72.00 -25.11
CA VAL A 7 22.92 71.05 -24.11
C VAL A 7 21.86 70.66 -23.07
N ALA A 8 21.04 71.60 -22.61
CA ALA A 8 19.96 71.30 -21.66
C ALA A 8 18.90 70.38 -22.27
N TYR A 9 18.55 70.58 -23.54
CA TYR A 9 17.62 69.71 -24.27
C TYR A 9 18.18 68.30 -24.48
N GLU A 10 19.44 68.18 -24.87
CA GLU A 10 20.09 66.89 -25.07
C GLU A 10 20.25 66.12 -23.75
N ASN A 11 20.59 66.79 -22.66
CA ASN A 11 20.59 66.20 -21.32
C ASN A 11 19.20 65.70 -20.91
N ALA A 12 18.14 66.51 -21.11
CA ALA A 12 16.77 66.12 -20.79
C ALA A 12 16.31 64.89 -21.61
N ARG A 13 16.71 64.80 -22.88
CA ARG A 13 16.46 63.63 -23.73
C ARG A 13 17.15 62.38 -23.18
N LEU A 14 18.44 62.49 -22.86
CA LEU A 14 19.24 61.38 -22.30
C LEU A 14 18.69 60.89 -20.95
N TYR A 15 18.23 61.79 -20.08
CA TYR A 15 17.58 61.40 -18.82
C TYR A 15 16.28 60.62 -19.05
N THR A 16 15.49 61.03 -20.04
CA THR A 16 14.23 60.36 -20.38
C THR A 16 14.49 58.97 -20.97
N GLU A 17 15.47 58.84 -21.87
CA GLU A 17 15.91 57.56 -22.44
C GLU A 17 16.43 56.61 -21.33
N ALA A 18 17.27 57.13 -20.42
CA ALA A 18 17.78 56.36 -19.29
C ALA A 18 16.67 55.88 -18.34
N GLN A 19 15.67 56.74 -18.06
CA GLN A 19 14.50 56.34 -17.26
C GLN A 19 13.64 55.27 -17.95
N ARG A 20 13.52 55.34 -19.29
CA ARG A 20 12.79 54.33 -20.08
C ARG A 20 13.49 52.97 -19.99
N HIS A 21 14.80 52.93 -20.28
CA HIS A 21 15.58 51.70 -20.17
C HIS A 21 15.61 51.14 -18.74
N ALA A 22 15.67 52.00 -17.72
CA ALA A 22 15.61 51.55 -16.32
C ALA A 22 14.25 50.90 -15.98
N THR A 23 13.15 51.39 -16.56
CA THR A 23 11.82 50.80 -16.40
C THR A 23 11.71 49.46 -17.13
N GLU A 24 12.20 49.39 -18.38
CA GLU A 24 12.23 48.17 -19.18
C GLU A 24 13.05 47.06 -18.49
N LEU A 25 14.26 47.38 -18.01
CA LEU A 25 15.10 46.43 -17.26
C LEU A 25 14.43 45.96 -15.96
N LYS A 26 13.75 46.85 -15.23
CA LYS A 26 13.01 46.47 -14.02
C LYS A 26 11.87 45.49 -14.34
N GLN A 27 11.16 45.71 -15.44
CA GLN A 27 10.11 44.79 -15.89
C GLN A 27 10.71 43.43 -16.29
N GLU A 28 11.77 43.42 -17.09
CA GLU A 28 12.43 42.17 -17.49
C GLU A 28 12.97 41.37 -16.28
N VAL A 29 13.58 42.05 -15.30
CA VAL A 29 14.05 41.42 -14.07
C VAL A 29 12.88 40.86 -13.25
N ALA A 30 11.76 41.58 -13.17
CA ALA A 30 10.57 41.11 -12.48
C ALA A 30 9.98 39.86 -13.15
N GLU A 31 9.86 39.86 -14.48
CA GLU A 31 9.39 38.72 -15.27
C GLU A 31 10.30 37.50 -15.11
N ARG A 32 11.62 37.69 -15.22
CA ARG A 32 12.60 36.61 -15.01
C ARG A 32 12.51 36.03 -13.60
N LYS A 33 12.38 36.87 -12.58
CA LYS A 33 12.24 36.42 -11.19
C LYS A 33 10.96 35.62 -10.99
N GLN A 34 9.84 36.06 -11.56
CA GLN A 34 8.58 35.31 -11.52
C GLN A 34 8.70 33.95 -12.20
N ALA A 35 9.32 33.91 -13.39
CA ALA A 35 9.54 32.65 -14.11
C ALA A 35 10.47 31.69 -13.34
N GLU A 36 11.49 32.22 -12.65
CA GLU A 36 12.38 31.43 -11.80
C GLU A 36 11.66 30.86 -10.57
N GLU A 37 10.83 31.66 -9.90
CA GLU A 37 9.99 31.23 -8.78
C GLU A 37 8.98 30.15 -9.20
N GLU A 38 8.34 30.31 -10.35
CA GLU A 38 7.41 29.32 -10.90
C GLU A 38 8.14 28.02 -11.24
N ARG A 39 9.30 28.11 -11.89
CA ARG A 39 10.13 26.94 -12.22
C ARG A 39 10.59 26.21 -10.96
N ALA A 40 10.99 26.93 -9.91
CA ALA A 40 11.36 26.35 -8.63
C ALA A 40 10.17 25.61 -7.99
N ARG A 41 8.96 26.18 -8.02
CA ARG A 41 7.74 25.53 -7.51
C ARG A 41 7.40 24.26 -8.30
N LEU A 42 7.50 24.31 -9.63
CA LEU A 42 7.25 23.14 -10.48
C LEU A 42 8.26 22.03 -10.22
N LEU A 43 9.54 22.38 -10.04
CA LEU A 43 10.59 21.42 -9.72
C LEU A 43 10.33 20.73 -8.37
N ILE A 44 9.94 21.48 -7.34
CA ILE A 44 9.59 20.91 -6.03
C ILE A 44 8.41 19.94 -6.15
N ARG A 45 7.36 20.30 -6.91
CA ARG A 45 6.19 19.43 -7.14
C ARG A 45 6.55 18.16 -7.91
N GLU A 46 7.38 18.28 -8.96
CA GLU A 46 7.85 17.13 -9.73
C GLU A 46 8.66 16.19 -8.86
N GLN A 47 9.60 16.72 -8.07
CA GLN A 47 10.41 15.92 -7.15
C GLN A 47 9.56 15.21 -6.10
N ALA A 48 8.55 15.88 -5.53
CA ALA A 48 7.63 15.27 -4.59
C ALA A 48 6.80 14.14 -5.23
N ALA A 49 6.20 14.39 -6.39
CA ALA A 49 5.42 13.39 -7.12
C ALA A 49 6.28 12.20 -7.55
N ARG A 50 7.51 12.46 -7.98
CA ARG A 50 8.48 11.41 -8.34
C ARG A 50 8.88 10.59 -7.12
N ALA A 51 9.16 11.23 -5.99
CA ALA A 51 9.51 10.53 -4.75
C ALA A 51 8.35 9.63 -4.26
N GLU A 52 7.11 10.10 -4.37
CA GLU A 52 5.91 9.31 -4.07
C GLU A 52 5.76 8.11 -5.01
N ALA A 53 5.91 8.31 -6.32
CA ALA A 53 5.85 7.23 -7.30
C ALA A 53 6.97 6.19 -7.10
N GLU A 54 8.19 6.63 -6.80
CA GLU A 54 9.30 5.73 -6.49
C GLU A 54 9.08 4.97 -5.19
N ALA A 55 8.51 5.60 -4.16
CA ALA A 55 8.14 4.93 -2.91
C ALA A 55 7.05 3.86 -3.15
N ALA A 56 6.03 4.17 -3.94
CA ALA A 56 4.99 3.22 -4.31
C ALA A 56 5.55 2.03 -5.11
N ASN A 57 6.47 2.27 -6.05
CA ASN A 57 7.14 1.21 -6.79
C ASN A 57 7.99 0.32 -5.88
N ARG A 58 8.78 0.90 -4.96
CA ARG A 58 9.57 0.11 -4.00
C ARG A 58 8.65 -0.75 -3.12
N ALA A 59 7.56 -0.19 -2.60
CA ALA A 59 6.60 -0.94 -1.81
C ALA A 59 5.97 -2.10 -2.60
N LYS A 60 5.66 -1.89 -3.89
CA LYS A 60 5.16 -2.94 -4.79
C LYS A 60 6.20 -4.05 -4.99
N ASP A 61 7.46 -3.69 -5.22
CA ASP A 61 8.53 -4.67 -5.44
C ASP A 61 8.83 -5.49 -4.17
N GLU A 62 8.87 -4.84 -3.00
CA GLU A 62 9.01 -5.51 -1.70
C GLU A 62 7.84 -6.47 -1.42
N PHE A 63 6.62 -6.04 -1.73
CA PHE A 63 5.43 -6.87 -1.62
C PHE A 63 5.50 -8.10 -2.52
N LEU A 64 5.86 -7.94 -3.80
CA LEU A 64 6.01 -9.05 -4.75
C LEU A 64 7.13 -10.02 -4.34
N ALA A 65 8.25 -9.50 -3.83
CA ALA A 65 9.34 -10.32 -3.32
C ALA A 65 8.88 -11.17 -2.12
N THR A 66 8.22 -10.54 -1.15
CA THR A 66 7.68 -11.21 0.05
C THR A 66 6.69 -12.29 -0.34
N LEU A 67 5.70 -11.96 -1.18
CA LEU A 67 4.72 -12.94 -1.67
C LEU A 67 5.37 -14.13 -2.37
N SER A 68 6.39 -13.87 -3.21
CA SER A 68 7.09 -14.94 -3.92
C SER A 68 7.76 -15.93 -2.95
N HIS A 69 8.29 -15.43 -1.83
CA HIS A 69 8.86 -16.28 -0.78
C HIS A 69 7.78 -17.03 0.00
N GLU A 70 6.73 -16.33 0.44
CA GLU A 70 5.63 -16.91 1.20
C GLU A 70 4.87 -17.99 0.42
N LEU A 71 4.73 -17.84 -0.90
CA LEU A 71 4.12 -18.87 -1.76
C LEU A 71 5.04 -20.07 -2.00
N ARG A 72 6.35 -19.84 -2.10
CA ARG A 72 7.34 -20.89 -2.41
C ARG A 72 7.52 -21.87 -1.26
N THR A 73 7.53 -21.39 -0.03
CA THR A 73 7.76 -22.22 1.17
C THR A 73 6.76 -23.38 1.32
N PRO A 74 5.43 -23.16 1.34
CA PRO A 74 4.45 -24.25 1.45
C PRO A 74 4.49 -25.16 0.22
N LEU A 75 4.68 -24.61 -0.98
CA LEU A 75 4.79 -25.41 -2.21
C LEU A 75 5.97 -26.38 -2.14
N THR A 76 7.13 -25.90 -1.69
CA THR A 76 8.35 -26.71 -1.55
C THR A 76 8.14 -27.85 -0.55
N SER A 77 7.44 -27.57 0.57
CA SER A 77 7.07 -28.59 1.55
C SER A 77 6.14 -29.66 0.96
N VAL A 78 5.08 -29.23 0.25
CA VAL A 78 4.13 -30.13 -0.42
C VAL A 78 4.84 -31.05 -1.42
N LEU A 79 5.69 -30.48 -2.28
CA LEU A 79 6.43 -31.23 -3.29
C LEU A 79 7.42 -32.22 -2.66
N GLY A 80 8.14 -31.80 -1.61
CA GLY A 80 9.10 -32.64 -0.90
C GLY A 80 8.44 -33.87 -0.26
N TRP A 81 7.36 -33.67 0.51
CA TRP A 81 6.62 -34.77 1.13
C TRP A 81 5.92 -35.67 0.10
N SER A 82 5.38 -35.10 -0.97
CA SER A 82 4.79 -35.88 -2.06
C SER A 82 5.83 -36.78 -2.73
N HIS A 83 7.07 -36.31 -2.90
CA HIS A 83 8.16 -37.11 -3.46
C HIS A 83 8.57 -38.25 -2.53
N LEU A 84 8.67 -37.99 -1.22
CA LEU A 84 8.99 -39.01 -0.22
C LEU A 84 7.90 -40.08 -0.12
N LEU A 85 6.63 -39.70 -0.10
CA LEU A 85 5.50 -40.63 -0.13
C LEU A 85 5.55 -41.51 -1.39
N ARG A 86 5.81 -40.92 -2.55
CA ARG A 86 5.91 -41.65 -3.82
C ARG A 86 7.09 -42.63 -3.85
N SER A 87 8.15 -42.39 -3.07
CA SER A 87 9.30 -43.30 -2.99
C SER A 87 8.99 -44.62 -2.27
N GLY A 88 7.91 -44.69 -1.49
CA GLY A 88 7.51 -45.87 -0.72
C GLY A 88 8.39 -46.20 0.49
N ASN A 89 9.37 -45.34 0.82
CA ASN A 89 10.35 -45.59 1.89
C ASN A 89 9.96 -45.03 3.26
N LEU A 90 8.71 -44.57 3.43
CA LEU A 90 8.22 -44.02 4.69
C LEU A 90 7.52 -45.11 5.51
N SER A 91 7.68 -45.07 6.84
CA SER A 91 6.81 -45.83 7.73
C SER A 91 5.37 -45.33 7.65
N GLU A 92 4.42 -46.10 8.21
CA GLU A 92 3.01 -45.70 8.25
C GLU A 92 2.81 -44.39 9.01
N ASP A 93 3.45 -44.25 10.19
CA ASP A 93 3.42 -43.01 10.98
C ASP A 93 4.01 -41.80 10.23
N ALA A 94 5.14 -42.01 9.53
CA ALA A 94 5.78 -40.96 8.74
C ALA A 94 4.93 -40.58 7.51
N SER A 95 4.22 -41.54 6.93
CA SER A 95 3.30 -41.31 5.81
C SER A 95 2.09 -40.50 6.25
N SER A 96 1.50 -40.81 7.42
CA SER A 96 0.41 -40.01 8.00
C SER A 96 0.86 -38.58 8.26
N THR A 97 2.03 -38.39 8.87
CA THR A 97 2.62 -37.07 9.15
C THR A 97 2.87 -36.28 7.85
N ALA A 98 3.33 -36.96 6.79
CA ALA A 98 3.55 -36.34 5.49
C ALA A 98 2.24 -35.85 4.87
N LEU A 99 1.16 -36.65 4.92
CA LEU A 99 -0.16 -36.26 4.42
C LEU A 99 -0.74 -35.08 5.18
N GLU A 100 -0.67 -35.07 6.52
CA GLU A 100 -1.11 -33.94 7.34
C GLU A 100 -0.31 -32.66 7.02
N THR A 101 0.99 -32.80 6.79
CA THR A 101 1.84 -31.66 6.44
C THR A 101 1.51 -31.13 5.05
N ILE A 102 1.24 -31.99 4.08
CA ILE A 102 0.78 -31.59 2.74
C ILE A 102 -0.53 -30.82 2.85
N GLU A 103 -1.52 -31.37 3.55
CA GLU A 103 -2.84 -30.74 3.70
C GLU A 103 -2.74 -29.37 4.36
N ARG A 104 -1.99 -29.26 5.46
CA ARG A 104 -1.77 -27.99 6.17
C ARG A 104 -1.14 -26.93 5.27
N ASN A 105 -0.10 -27.29 4.52
CA ASN A 105 0.58 -26.35 3.61
C ASN A 105 -0.28 -25.96 2.41
N ALA A 106 -1.08 -26.89 1.86
CA ALA A 106 -2.02 -26.59 0.79
C ALA A 106 -3.11 -25.61 1.24
N LYS A 107 -3.67 -25.80 2.45
CA LYS A 107 -4.63 -24.86 3.04
C LYS A 107 -4.02 -23.48 3.27
N ALA A 108 -2.81 -23.41 3.83
CA ALA A 108 -2.09 -22.15 4.02
C ALA A 108 -1.83 -21.43 2.69
N GLN A 109 -1.45 -22.17 1.64
CA GLN A 109 -1.24 -21.59 0.31
C GLN A 109 -2.54 -21.07 -0.31
N SER A 110 -3.66 -21.78 -0.15
CA SER A 110 -4.97 -21.30 -0.62
C SER A 110 -5.34 -19.99 0.06
N GLN A 111 -5.17 -19.90 1.38
CA GLN A 111 -5.45 -18.67 2.13
C GLN A 111 -4.59 -17.49 1.63
N LEU A 112 -3.29 -17.71 1.40
CA LEU A 112 -2.40 -16.67 0.86
C LEU A 112 -2.86 -16.16 -0.52
N ILE A 113 -3.40 -17.04 -1.36
CA ILE A 113 -3.94 -16.67 -2.67
C ILE A 113 -5.22 -15.85 -2.50
N ASP A 114 -6.12 -16.25 -1.60
CA ASP A 114 -7.36 -15.52 -1.33
C ASP A 114 -7.06 -14.12 -0.77
N ASP A 115 -6.13 -14.02 0.18
CA ASP A 115 -5.68 -12.73 0.74
C ASP A 115 -5.09 -11.82 -0.34
N LEU A 116 -4.30 -12.37 -1.28
CA LEU A 116 -3.75 -11.62 -2.42
C LEU A 116 -4.83 -11.09 -3.35
N LEU A 117 -5.86 -11.91 -3.63
CA LEU A 117 -7.00 -11.49 -4.44
C LEU A 117 -7.78 -10.36 -3.76
N ASP A 118 -7.91 -10.40 -2.44
CA ASP A 118 -8.56 -9.34 -1.68
C ASP A 118 -7.77 -8.04 -1.68
N VAL A 119 -6.45 -8.10 -1.48
CA VAL A 119 -5.57 -6.93 -1.60
C VAL A 119 -5.67 -6.33 -3.01
N SER A 120 -5.67 -7.15 -4.06
CA SER A 120 -5.86 -6.69 -5.44
C SER A 120 -7.19 -5.97 -5.65
N ARG A 121 -8.29 -6.50 -5.10
CA ARG A 121 -9.61 -5.86 -5.14
C ARG A 121 -9.63 -4.53 -4.38
N ILE A 122 -8.94 -4.43 -3.25
CA ILE A 122 -8.82 -3.20 -2.47
C ILE A 122 -8.08 -2.12 -3.27
N ILE A 123 -6.89 -2.44 -3.78
CA ILE A 123 -6.04 -1.50 -4.53
C ILE A 123 -6.75 -1.00 -5.79
N THR A 124 -7.50 -1.88 -6.47
CA THR A 124 -8.24 -1.52 -7.69
C THR A 124 -9.60 -0.85 -7.42
N GLY A 125 -9.98 -0.66 -6.15
CA GLY A 125 -11.29 -0.10 -5.77
C GLY A 125 -12.47 -1.00 -6.15
N LYS A 126 -12.23 -2.29 -6.37
CA LYS A 126 -13.22 -3.29 -6.79
C LYS A 126 -13.74 -4.15 -5.64
N LEU A 127 -13.25 -3.96 -4.42
CA LEU A 127 -13.78 -4.65 -3.25
C LEU A 127 -15.24 -4.22 -3.04
N ARG A 128 -16.15 -5.19 -3.11
CA ARG A 128 -17.56 -5.00 -2.75
C ARG A 128 -17.81 -5.74 -1.45
N LEU A 129 -18.44 -5.05 -0.50
CA LEU A 129 -18.89 -5.65 0.75
C LEU A 129 -20.31 -6.17 0.53
N ASP A 130 -20.54 -7.42 0.91
CA ASP A 130 -21.86 -8.04 0.83
C ASP A 130 -22.58 -7.90 2.17
N ALA A 131 -23.03 -6.67 2.46
CA ALA A 131 -23.55 -6.32 3.78
C ALA A 131 -24.98 -6.83 4.00
N HIS A 132 -25.16 -7.59 5.08
CA HIS A 132 -26.43 -8.16 5.50
C HIS A 132 -26.60 -8.00 7.03
N PRO A 133 -27.82 -8.20 7.57
CA PRO A 133 -27.99 -8.38 9.01
C PRO A 133 -27.16 -9.57 9.49
N VAL A 134 -26.22 -9.31 10.40
CA VAL A 134 -25.30 -10.28 10.99
C VAL A 134 -25.38 -10.25 12.50
N GLU A 135 -25.08 -11.40 13.08
CA GLU A 135 -25.03 -11.63 14.53
C GLU A 135 -23.55 -11.72 14.91
N ILE A 136 -23.05 -10.70 15.62
CA ILE A 136 -21.59 -10.57 15.85
C ILE A 136 -21.06 -11.67 16.75
N ALA A 137 -21.85 -12.20 17.69
CA ALA A 137 -21.33 -13.22 18.60
C ALA A 137 -20.94 -14.48 17.82
N SER A 138 -21.80 -14.97 16.93
CA SER A 138 -21.45 -16.11 16.07
C SER A 138 -20.23 -15.86 15.18
N ILE A 139 -20.05 -14.65 14.65
CA ILE A 139 -18.86 -14.30 13.85
C ILE A 139 -17.58 -14.38 14.69
N ILE A 140 -17.59 -13.80 15.90
CA ILE A 140 -16.43 -13.81 16.80
C ILE A 140 -16.15 -15.23 17.29
N GLU A 141 -17.18 -16.01 17.63
CA GLU A 141 -17.03 -17.41 18.02
C GLU A 141 -16.42 -18.25 16.89
N ALA A 142 -16.87 -18.07 15.64
CA ALA A 142 -16.30 -18.75 14.49
C ALA A 142 -14.83 -18.39 14.24
N ALA A 143 -14.44 -17.13 14.45
CA ALA A 143 -13.04 -16.70 14.39
C ALA A 143 -12.20 -17.32 15.52
N ILE A 144 -12.72 -17.39 16.74
CA ILE A 144 -12.02 -18.02 17.87
C ILE A 144 -11.80 -19.51 17.61
N GLU A 145 -12.81 -20.22 17.09
CA GLU A 145 -12.69 -21.64 16.77
C GLU A 145 -11.67 -21.92 15.66
N SER A 146 -11.51 -21.01 14.69
CA SER A 146 -10.51 -21.18 13.64
C SER A 146 -9.07 -21.08 14.17
N VAL A 147 -8.82 -20.22 15.16
CA VAL A 147 -7.47 -20.04 15.75
C VAL A 147 -7.16 -20.98 16.91
N ARG A 148 -8.19 -21.60 17.51
CA ARG A 148 -8.04 -22.47 18.70
C ARG A 148 -7.03 -23.60 18.52
N PRO A 149 -6.96 -24.33 17.38
CA PRO A 149 -5.94 -25.37 17.18
C PRO A 149 -4.51 -24.81 17.18
N ALA A 150 -4.29 -23.67 16.51
CA ALA A 150 -2.98 -23.03 16.45
C ALA A 150 -2.54 -22.49 17.82
N ALA A 151 -3.47 -21.91 18.58
CA ALA A 151 -3.22 -21.46 19.95
C ALA A 151 -2.85 -22.63 20.87
N ARG A 152 -3.59 -23.75 20.80
CA ARG A 152 -3.27 -24.97 21.55
C ARG A 152 -1.90 -25.53 21.20
N ALA A 153 -1.55 -25.59 19.91
CA ALA A 153 -0.24 -26.05 19.46
C ALA A 153 0.91 -25.17 20.00
N LYS A 154 0.64 -23.90 20.29
CA LYS A 154 1.57 -22.94 20.89
C LYS A 154 1.44 -22.78 22.41
N ASN A 155 0.61 -23.59 23.07
CA ASN A 155 0.27 -23.47 24.50
C ASN A 155 -0.22 -22.07 24.92
N ILE A 156 -0.96 -21.40 24.03
CA ILE A 156 -1.58 -20.09 24.28
C ILE A 156 -3.00 -20.31 24.79
N GLN A 157 -3.33 -19.73 25.95
CA GLN A 157 -4.67 -19.77 26.51
C GLN A 157 -5.54 -18.67 25.91
N LEU A 158 -6.56 -19.05 25.14
CA LEU A 158 -7.59 -18.14 24.64
C LEU A 158 -8.79 -18.12 25.59
N GLN A 159 -9.17 -16.93 26.03
CA GLN A 159 -10.41 -16.67 26.79
C GLN A 159 -11.28 -15.70 25.99
N SER A 160 -12.58 -15.97 25.95
CA SER A 160 -13.56 -15.11 25.28
C SER A 160 -14.74 -14.80 26.19
N GLU A 161 -15.11 -13.53 26.26
CA GLU A 161 -16.34 -13.07 26.91
C GLU A 161 -17.16 -12.32 25.87
N VAL A 162 -18.09 -13.02 25.23
CA VAL A 162 -18.95 -12.45 24.19
C VAL A 162 -20.33 -12.24 24.80
N LYS A 163 -20.70 -10.98 25.04
CA LYS A 163 -22.04 -10.63 25.54
C LYS A 163 -23.00 -10.54 24.35
N PRO A 164 -24.24 -11.06 24.48
CA PRO A 164 -25.26 -10.87 23.46
C PRO A 164 -25.46 -9.36 23.25
N VAL A 165 -25.18 -8.90 22.03
CA VAL A 165 -25.48 -7.52 21.65
C VAL A 165 -26.94 -7.48 21.23
N ALA A 166 -27.71 -6.52 21.76
CA ALA A 166 -29.09 -6.34 21.35
C ALA A 166 -29.13 -5.77 19.91
N GLY A 167 -29.66 -6.56 18.97
CA GLY A 167 -29.87 -6.17 17.57
C GLY A 167 -28.89 -6.82 16.59
N SER A 168 -29.31 -6.94 15.33
CA SER A 168 -28.45 -7.36 14.21
C SER A 168 -27.65 -6.16 13.71
N LEU A 169 -26.33 -6.31 13.57
CA LEU A 169 -25.52 -5.31 12.86
C LEU A 169 -25.62 -5.53 11.36
N PHE A 170 -25.39 -4.49 10.57
CA PHE A 170 -25.33 -4.62 9.12
C PHE A 170 -23.86 -4.70 8.69
N GLY A 171 -23.46 -5.79 8.04
CA GLY A 171 -22.07 -6.00 7.66
C GLY A 171 -21.86 -7.27 6.83
N ASP A 172 -20.67 -7.39 6.27
CA ASP A 172 -20.24 -8.58 5.53
C ASP A 172 -19.66 -9.58 6.52
N ALA A 173 -20.36 -10.70 6.74
CA ALA A 173 -20.00 -11.70 7.75
C ALA A 173 -18.59 -12.26 7.55
N ASN A 174 -18.22 -12.56 6.30
CA ASN A 174 -16.91 -13.14 5.97
C ASN A 174 -15.79 -12.15 6.27
N ARG A 175 -15.99 -10.87 5.94
CA ARG A 175 -15.01 -9.81 6.20
C ARG A 175 -14.86 -9.50 7.67
N LEU A 176 -15.96 -9.48 8.41
CA LEU A 176 -15.93 -9.28 9.86
C LEU A 176 -15.24 -10.45 10.56
N GLN A 177 -15.48 -11.68 10.12
CA GLN A 177 -14.76 -12.85 10.63
C GLN A 177 -13.25 -12.77 10.33
N GLN A 178 -12.88 -12.35 9.11
CA GLN A 178 -11.48 -12.14 8.71
C GLN A 178 -10.78 -11.08 9.58
N VAL A 179 -11.46 -9.96 9.88
CA VAL A 179 -10.94 -8.94 10.80
C VAL A 179 -10.73 -9.54 12.19
N ALA A 180 -11.70 -10.27 12.72
CA ALA A 180 -11.61 -10.88 14.05
C ALA A 180 -10.52 -11.95 14.15
N TRP A 181 -10.29 -12.71 13.09
CA TRP A 181 -9.21 -13.69 13.01
C TRP A 181 -7.83 -12.99 12.96
N ASN A 182 -7.70 -11.89 12.22
CA ASN A 182 -6.42 -11.21 12.05
C ASN A 182 -5.93 -10.40 13.27
N LEU A 183 -6.78 -10.15 14.26
CA LEU A 183 -6.48 -9.41 15.51
C LEU A 183 -6.01 -10.34 16.63
#